data_AF-A0A5N4CR08-F1
#
_entry.id   AF-A0A5N4CR08-F1
#
_cell.length_a   1.000
_cell.length_b   1.000
_cell.length_c   1.000
_cell.angle_alpha   90.00
_cell.angle_beta   90.00
_cell.angle_gamma   90.00
#
_symmetry.space_group_name_H-M   'P 1'
#
loop_
_entity.id
_entity.type
_entity.pdbx_description
1 polymer ?
#
loop_
_entity_poly.entity_id
_entity_poly.type
_entity_poly.pdbx_seq_one_letter_code
_entity_poly.pdbx_strand_id
1 'polypeptide(L)'
;MCFLVPHPFSAVLVQMVLGQIEDHRRTHRPINIPFFDVFLRHLCQGSSVEVKEDKCWEKVEVSSNPHRASKLTDRNPKTYWESNGSTGSHYITLHMHRGVLIRQLTLLVAGEDSSYMPARVVVVGGDSTASLNTELNSVNVMPSASRVILLENLTRFWPIIQIRIKRCQQGGIDTRIRGLEVLGPKPTFWPVFREQLCRHTRLFYMVRAQAWSQDIAEDRRSLLHLSSRQLTLLVSSEDSSYMPARVMVFGGDNASCISTELNMVSVMPSASRVILLENLTRFWPVIQIRIKRCQQGGIDTRVRGVEVLGPKPTFWPLFREQLCRRTCLFYTIRAQAWSKDIAEDRRRLLQLCPRLNRVLRHEQNFADRFLPDDEAAQALGKTCWEALVSPLVQNITSPGNHPVPWPH
;
A
#
# COMPACT_ATOMS: atom_id res chain seq x y z
N MET A 1 -12.06 -4.44 -31.15
CA MET A 1 -12.29 -2.99 -31.23
C MET A 1 -13.64 -2.68 -30.60
N CYS A 2 -13.66 -2.32 -29.32
CA CYS A 2 -14.71 -1.49 -28.72
C CYS A 2 -13.99 -0.68 -27.63
N PHE A 3 -14.02 0.63 -27.82
CA PHE A 3 -13.31 1.63 -27.05
C PHE A 3 -13.74 1.62 -25.57
N LEU A 4 -12.77 1.49 -24.66
CA LEU A 4 -12.86 2.07 -23.33
C LEU A 4 -11.88 3.24 -23.28
N VAL A 5 -12.16 4.24 -24.10
CA VAL A 5 -11.70 5.61 -23.83
C VAL A 5 -12.38 6.00 -22.53
N PRO A 6 -11.65 6.47 -21.50
CA PRO A 6 -12.29 7.01 -20.33
C PRO A 6 -13.07 8.25 -20.78
N HIS A 7 -14.39 8.14 -20.84
CA HIS A 7 -15.24 9.28 -21.17
C HIS A 7 -14.90 10.43 -20.21
N PRO A 8 -14.71 11.67 -20.70
CA PRO A 8 -14.39 12.84 -19.88
C PRO A 8 -15.43 13.10 -18.77
N PHE A 9 -16.66 12.58 -18.95
CA PHE A 9 -17.70 12.57 -17.92
C PHE A 9 -17.28 11.85 -16.63
N SER A 10 -16.51 10.76 -16.70
CA SER A 10 -16.11 9.96 -15.53
C SER A 10 -15.13 10.70 -14.61
N ALA A 11 -14.19 11.46 -15.17
CA ALA A 11 -13.19 12.21 -14.41
C ALA A 11 -13.81 13.40 -13.67
N VAL A 12 -14.73 14.12 -14.34
CA VAL A 12 -15.46 15.25 -13.74
C VAL A 12 -16.40 14.76 -12.62
N LEU A 13 -17.08 13.63 -12.81
CA LEU A 13 -17.93 13.05 -11.78
C LEU A 13 -17.14 12.57 -10.55
N VAL A 14 -15.99 11.94 -10.75
CA VAL A 14 -15.13 11.47 -9.64
C VAL A 14 -14.61 12.65 -8.82
N GLN A 15 -14.22 13.75 -9.47
CA GLN A 15 -13.83 14.98 -8.77
C GLN A 15 -15.00 15.60 -7.98
N MET A 16 -16.21 15.60 -8.54
CA MET A 16 -17.41 16.06 -7.84
C MET A 16 -17.74 15.20 -6.60
N VAL A 17 -17.60 13.88 -6.72
CA VAL A 17 -17.81 12.94 -5.60
C VAL A 17 -16.75 13.12 -4.52
N LEU A 18 -15.48 13.27 -4.90
CA LEU A 18 -14.37 13.52 -3.97
C LEU A 18 -14.55 14.85 -3.22
N GLY A 19 -15.02 15.90 -3.92
CA GLY A 19 -15.35 17.19 -3.30
C GLY A 19 -16.45 17.08 -2.25
N GLN A 20 -17.55 16.37 -2.54
CA GLN A 20 -18.64 16.14 -1.59
C GLN A 20 -18.22 15.28 -0.39
N ILE A 21 -17.32 14.32 -0.57
CA ILE A 21 -16.74 13.52 0.52
C ILE A 21 -15.86 14.39 1.43
N GLU A 22 -15.05 15.28 0.85
CA GLU A 22 -14.21 16.22 1.58
C GLU A 22 -15.08 17.24 2.36
N ASP A 23 -16.15 17.73 1.75
CA ASP A 23 -17.14 18.61 2.40
C ASP A 23 -17.90 17.91 3.53
N HIS A 24 -18.32 16.66 3.34
CA HIS A 24 -18.93 15.85 4.40
C HIS A 24 -17.96 15.66 5.57
N ARG A 25 -16.67 15.38 5.29
CA ARG A 25 -15.64 15.25 6.32
C ARG A 25 -15.41 16.53 7.11
N ARG A 26 -15.52 17.69 6.46
CA ARG A 26 -15.31 19.00 7.10
C ARG A 26 -16.53 19.50 7.85
N THR A 27 -17.73 19.18 7.38
CA THR A 27 -18.98 19.83 7.85
C THR A 27 -19.99 18.87 8.45
N HIS A 28 -19.73 17.55 8.42
CA HIS A 28 -20.67 16.48 8.78
C HIS A 28 -22.01 16.50 8.03
N ARG A 29 -22.15 17.30 6.96
CA ARG A 29 -23.38 17.37 6.14
C ARG A 29 -23.53 16.14 5.27
N PRO A 30 -24.72 15.54 5.16
CA PRO A 30 -24.92 14.32 4.37
C PRO A 30 -24.54 14.52 2.89
N ILE A 31 -23.84 13.54 2.33
CA ILE A 31 -23.45 13.52 0.91
C ILE A 31 -24.72 13.37 0.09
N ASN A 32 -25.02 14.32 -0.79
CA ASN A 32 -26.22 14.31 -1.62
C ASN A 32 -25.85 14.51 -3.09
N ILE A 33 -25.59 13.39 -3.77
CA ILE A 33 -25.19 13.37 -5.18
C ILE A 33 -26.41 12.93 -6.01
N PRO A 34 -26.95 13.77 -6.91
CA PRO A 34 -28.04 13.40 -7.80
C PRO A 34 -27.67 12.17 -8.66
N PHE A 35 -28.61 11.23 -8.82
CA PHE A 35 -28.45 10.01 -9.64
C PHE A 35 -27.32 9.06 -9.17
N PHE A 36 -26.88 9.18 -7.92
CA PHE A 36 -25.84 8.32 -7.33
C PHE A 36 -26.12 6.82 -7.51
N ASP A 37 -27.37 6.39 -7.36
CA ASP A 37 -27.79 4.99 -7.54
C ASP A 37 -27.67 4.47 -8.99
N VAL A 38 -27.73 5.36 -9.98
CA VAL A 38 -27.54 5.02 -11.41
C VAL A 38 -26.04 4.92 -11.72
N PHE A 39 -25.24 5.84 -11.18
CA PHE A 39 -23.79 5.82 -11.27
C PHE A 39 -23.18 4.57 -10.60
N LEU A 40 -23.69 4.19 -9.42
CA LEU A 40 -23.32 2.96 -8.72
C LEU A 40 -23.60 1.72 -9.58
N ARG A 41 -24.79 1.62 -10.19
CA ARG A 41 -25.12 0.49 -11.08
C ARG A 41 -24.18 0.38 -12.28
N HIS A 42 -23.74 1.49 -12.85
CA HIS A 42 -22.76 1.48 -13.95
C HIS A 42 -21.33 1.15 -13.48
N LEU A 43 -20.89 1.63 -12.33
CA LEU A 43 -19.58 1.31 -11.76
C LEU A 43 -19.45 -0.15 -11.27
N CYS A 44 -20.57 -0.73 -10.81
CA CYS A 44 -20.66 -2.10 -10.35
C CYS A 44 -20.80 -3.11 -11.51
N GLN A 45 -21.09 -2.68 -12.74
CA GLN A 45 -21.11 -3.57 -13.90
C GLN A 45 -19.70 -4.15 -14.13
N GLY A 46 -19.54 -5.44 -13.81
CA GLY A 46 -18.28 -6.18 -13.96
C GLY A 46 -17.39 -6.27 -12.71
N SER A 47 -17.80 -5.76 -11.54
CA SER A 47 -17.11 -6.05 -10.27
C SER A 47 -17.58 -7.40 -9.70
N SER A 48 -16.67 -8.34 -9.44
CA SER A 48 -17.02 -9.69 -8.96
C SER A 48 -17.37 -9.78 -7.47
N VAL A 49 -17.52 -8.64 -6.79
CA VAL A 49 -17.75 -8.57 -5.34
C VAL A 49 -19.01 -7.75 -5.07
N GLU A 50 -20.13 -8.19 -5.63
CA GLU A 50 -21.39 -8.02 -4.91
C GLU A 50 -21.31 -8.94 -3.68
N VAL A 51 -20.92 -8.40 -2.52
CA VAL A 51 -21.26 -9.06 -1.26
C VAL A 51 -22.78 -8.99 -1.17
N LYS A 52 -23.46 -10.01 -1.69
CA LYS A 52 -24.89 -10.22 -1.43
C LYS A 52 -25.06 -10.11 0.09
N GLU A 53 -26.04 -9.34 0.55
CA GLU A 53 -26.23 -9.00 1.98
C GLU A 53 -26.17 -10.24 2.90
N ASP A 54 -26.55 -11.38 2.32
CA ASP A 54 -26.62 -12.75 2.84
C ASP A 54 -25.28 -13.47 3.10
N LYS A 55 -24.14 -12.94 2.65
CA LYS A 55 -22.80 -13.58 2.79
C LYS A 55 -21.79 -12.67 3.51
N CYS A 56 -22.16 -12.17 4.68
CA CYS A 56 -21.31 -11.29 5.49
C CYS A 56 -20.33 -12.03 6.43
N TRP A 57 -20.38 -13.36 6.50
CA TRP A 57 -19.59 -14.19 7.40
C TRP A 57 -19.00 -15.42 6.67
N GLU A 58 -17.87 -15.92 7.16
CA GLU A 58 -17.09 -17.04 6.62
C GLU A 58 -17.55 -18.40 7.16
N LYS A 59 -17.74 -18.45 8.48
CA LYS A 59 -18.11 -19.68 9.20
C LYS A 59 -18.94 -19.38 10.44
N VAL A 60 -19.88 -20.27 10.75
CA VAL A 60 -20.55 -20.34 12.06
C VAL A 60 -20.08 -21.58 12.81
N GLU A 61 -19.73 -21.41 14.08
CA GLU A 61 -19.39 -22.47 15.01
C GLU A 61 -20.30 -22.42 16.23
N VAL A 62 -20.47 -23.56 16.90
CA VAL A 62 -21.34 -23.71 18.07
C VAL A 62 -20.60 -24.44 19.19
N SER A 63 -21.00 -24.19 20.44
CA SER A 63 -20.37 -24.77 21.62
C SER A 63 -20.51 -26.29 21.71
N SER A 64 -21.60 -26.85 21.18
CA SER A 64 -21.90 -28.28 21.23
C SER A 64 -22.82 -28.68 20.08
N ASN A 65 -22.95 -29.98 19.82
CA ASN A 65 -23.71 -30.52 18.69
C ASN A 65 -23.37 -29.86 17.33
N PRO A 66 -22.08 -29.80 16.92
CA PRO A 66 -21.66 -29.11 15.70
C PRO A 66 -22.29 -29.66 14.42
N HIS A 67 -22.71 -30.93 14.42
CA HIS A 67 -23.46 -31.55 13.32
C HIS A 67 -24.82 -30.87 13.06
N ARG A 68 -25.38 -30.14 14.04
CA ARG A 68 -26.60 -29.34 13.91
C ARG A 68 -26.35 -27.85 13.63
N ALA A 69 -25.09 -27.40 13.55
CA ALA A 69 -24.77 -25.98 13.35
C ALA A 69 -25.34 -25.42 12.04
N SER A 70 -25.44 -26.25 10.99
CA SER A 70 -26.02 -25.85 9.71
C SER A 70 -27.47 -25.39 9.81
N LYS A 71 -28.22 -25.86 10.82
CA LYS A 71 -29.61 -25.47 11.08
C LYS A 71 -29.76 -24.01 11.49
N LEU A 72 -28.68 -23.36 11.94
CA LEU A 72 -28.69 -21.93 12.24
C LEU A 72 -28.82 -21.05 10.99
N THR A 73 -28.54 -21.60 9.80
CA THR A 73 -28.41 -20.79 8.56
C THR A 73 -29.19 -21.38 7.38
N ASP A 74 -29.97 -22.45 7.61
CA ASP A 74 -30.75 -23.15 6.58
C ASP A 74 -32.07 -22.45 6.21
N ARG A 75 -32.41 -21.35 6.90
CA ARG A 75 -33.63 -20.54 6.73
C ARG A 75 -34.92 -21.35 6.90
N ASN A 76 -34.89 -22.47 7.60
CA ASN A 76 -36.07 -23.28 7.88
C ASN A 76 -36.55 -23.06 9.32
N PRO A 77 -37.71 -22.42 9.54
CA PRO A 77 -38.18 -22.13 10.90
C PRO A 77 -38.53 -23.40 11.71
N LYS A 78 -38.65 -24.57 11.06
CA LYS A 78 -38.95 -25.85 11.72
C LYS A 78 -37.70 -26.55 12.25
N THR A 79 -36.51 -26.15 11.83
CA THR A 79 -35.25 -26.73 12.32
C THR A 79 -34.65 -25.86 13.42
N TYR A 80 -33.68 -26.42 14.15
CA TYR A 80 -32.97 -25.73 15.21
C TYR A 80 -31.60 -26.34 15.46
N TRP A 81 -30.70 -25.52 15.97
CA TRP A 81 -29.57 -26.00 16.75
C TRP A 81 -30.01 -26.16 18.20
N GLU A 82 -29.62 -27.26 18.83
CA GLU A 82 -29.86 -27.54 20.24
C GLU A 82 -28.51 -27.72 20.92
N SER A 83 -28.29 -27.00 22.01
CA SER A 83 -27.08 -27.16 22.80
C SER A 83 -27.13 -28.44 23.65
N ASN A 84 -25.97 -28.86 24.12
CA ASN A 84 -25.78 -29.84 25.17
C ASN A 84 -24.58 -29.38 26.02
N GLY A 85 -24.78 -29.16 27.32
CA GLY A 85 -23.73 -28.69 28.22
C GLY A 85 -24.27 -28.21 29.55
N SER A 86 -23.47 -27.44 30.29
CA SER A 86 -23.88 -26.84 31.56
C SER A 86 -24.56 -25.48 31.38
N THR A 87 -25.37 -25.06 32.33
CA THR A 87 -26.09 -23.78 32.29
C THR A 87 -25.14 -22.61 32.03
N GLY A 88 -25.44 -21.81 31.01
CA GLY A 88 -24.67 -20.60 30.67
C GLY A 88 -23.37 -20.84 29.90
N SER A 89 -23.07 -22.11 29.56
CA SER A 89 -21.88 -22.52 28.78
C SER A 89 -22.08 -22.43 27.25
N HIS A 90 -23.31 -22.18 26.81
CA HIS A 90 -23.69 -22.29 25.40
C HIS A 90 -23.35 -21.03 24.62
N TYR A 91 -22.74 -21.21 23.45
CA TYR A 91 -22.39 -20.09 22.57
C TYR A 91 -22.43 -20.45 21.09
N ILE A 92 -22.60 -19.41 20.29
CA ILE A 92 -22.48 -19.44 18.84
C ILE A 92 -21.39 -18.43 18.45
N THR A 93 -20.42 -18.84 17.64
CA THR A 93 -19.32 -18.00 17.17
C THR A 93 -19.48 -17.74 15.67
N LEU A 94 -19.52 -16.46 15.30
CA LEU A 94 -19.52 -15.97 13.92
C LEU A 94 -18.11 -15.51 13.56
N HIS A 95 -17.54 -16.09 12.50
CA HIS A 95 -16.31 -15.63 11.86
C HIS A 95 -16.67 -14.70 10.72
N MET A 96 -16.41 -13.41 10.86
CA MET A 96 -16.84 -12.38 9.93
C MET A 96 -15.87 -12.23 8.76
N HIS A 97 -16.38 -11.99 7.56
CA HIS A 97 -15.52 -11.61 6.43
C HIS A 97 -14.80 -10.29 6.74
N ARG A 98 -13.52 -10.21 6.36
CA ARG A 98 -12.66 -9.08 6.71
C ARG A 98 -13.24 -7.74 6.24
N GLY A 99 -13.45 -6.83 7.20
CA GLY A 99 -13.91 -5.46 6.94
C GLY A 99 -15.42 -5.30 6.77
N VAL A 100 -16.22 -6.35 7.03
CA VAL A 100 -17.68 -6.30 6.94
C VAL A 100 -18.29 -5.78 8.24
N LEU A 101 -19.03 -4.67 8.17
CA LEU A 101 -19.77 -4.12 9.32
C LEU A 101 -21.15 -4.77 9.44
N ILE A 102 -21.55 -5.16 10.66
CA ILE A 102 -22.90 -5.67 10.88
C ILE A 102 -23.89 -4.51 10.94
N ARG A 103 -24.84 -4.51 10.01
CA ARG A 103 -26.00 -3.63 10.09
C ARG A 103 -27.03 -4.19 11.06
N GLN A 104 -27.26 -5.50 11.03
CA GLN A 104 -28.19 -6.14 11.95
C GLN A 104 -27.80 -7.60 12.17
N LEU A 105 -27.82 -8.04 13.42
CA LEU A 105 -27.70 -9.44 13.80
C LEU A 105 -28.97 -9.83 14.56
N THR A 106 -29.71 -10.79 14.04
CA THR A 106 -30.98 -11.25 14.62
C THR A 106 -30.90 -12.73 14.97
N LEU A 107 -31.39 -13.06 16.17
CA LEU A 107 -31.56 -14.42 16.67
C LEU A 107 -33.02 -14.84 16.49
N LEU A 108 -33.24 -15.98 15.84
CA LEU A 108 -34.57 -16.58 15.68
C LEU A 108 -34.79 -17.60 16.80
N VAL A 109 -35.90 -17.44 17.50
CA VAL A 109 -36.30 -18.24 18.66
C VAL A 109 -37.78 -18.57 18.55
N ALA A 110 -38.28 -19.51 19.35
CA ALA A 110 -39.71 -19.82 19.36
C ALA A 110 -40.20 -20.05 20.80
N GLY A 111 -41.32 -19.43 21.16
CA GLY A 111 -41.92 -19.58 22.50
C GLY A 111 -42.33 -21.03 22.83
N GLU A 112 -42.64 -21.82 21.80
CA GLU A 112 -42.93 -23.26 21.94
C GLU A 112 -41.74 -24.07 22.48
N ASP A 113 -40.50 -23.55 22.38
CA ASP A 113 -39.31 -24.19 22.94
C ASP A 113 -39.29 -24.17 24.48
N SER A 114 -40.21 -23.44 25.12
CA SER A 114 -40.42 -23.46 26.57
C SER A 114 -39.11 -23.25 27.35
N SER A 115 -38.66 -24.22 28.15
CA SER A 115 -37.41 -24.13 28.91
C SER A 115 -36.14 -24.05 28.05
N TYR A 116 -36.18 -24.48 26.78
CA TYR A 116 -35.05 -24.38 25.85
C TYR A 116 -34.95 -23.00 25.19
N MET A 117 -35.94 -22.12 25.36
CA MET A 117 -35.87 -20.78 24.81
C MET A 117 -34.85 -19.94 25.59
N PRO A 118 -33.95 -19.18 24.94
CA PRO A 118 -33.06 -18.29 25.67
C PRO A 118 -33.85 -17.18 26.40
N ALA A 119 -33.35 -16.75 27.55
CA ALA A 119 -33.91 -15.66 28.36
C ALA A 119 -32.95 -14.48 28.49
N ARG A 120 -31.64 -14.74 28.47
CA ARG A 120 -30.60 -13.69 28.45
C ARG A 120 -29.47 -14.07 27.52
N VAL A 121 -29.20 -13.19 26.56
CA VAL A 121 -28.16 -13.36 25.55
C VAL A 121 -27.18 -12.20 25.66
N VAL A 122 -25.89 -12.50 25.70
CA VAL A 122 -24.81 -11.51 25.70
C VAL A 122 -23.99 -11.69 24.44
N VAL A 123 -23.78 -10.62 23.69
CA VAL A 123 -22.95 -10.62 22.49
C VAL A 123 -21.61 -10.00 22.82
N VAL A 124 -20.54 -10.71 22.53
CA VAL A 124 -19.17 -10.24 22.71
C VAL A 124 -18.41 -10.24 21.38
N GLY A 125 -17.53 -9.26 21.20
CA GLY A 125 -16.66 -9.10 20.04
C GLY A 125 -15.18 -9.24 20.44
N GLY A 126 -14.37 -9.70 19.49
CA GLY A 126 -12.92 -9.82 19.67
C GLY A 126 -12.18 -9.90 18.35
N ASP A 127 -10.86 -9.71 18.42
CA ASP A 127 -9.97 -9.85 17.27
C ASP A 127 -9.68 -11.34 16.95
N SER A 128 -9.86 -12.23 17.92
CA SER A 128 -9.70 -13.68 17.78
C SER A 128 -10.62 -14.42 18.77
N THR A 129 -10.79 -15.74 18.60
CA THR A 129 -11.56 -16.58 19.56
C THR A 129 -10.92 -16.63 20.95
N ALA A 130 -9.62 -16.37 21.05
CA ALA A 130 -8.89 -16.26 22.31
C ALA A 130 -9.02 -14.88 22.99
N SER A 131 -9.46 -13.85 22.25
CA SER A 131 -9.51 -12.46 22.70
C SER A 131 -10.91 -11.84 22.64
N LEU A 132 -11.91 -12.56 23.14
CA LEU A 132 -13.31 -12.09 23.27
C LEU A 132 -13.51 -11.23 24.52
N ASN A 133 -12.98 -10.01 24.49
CA ASN A 133 -12.88 -9.12 25.65
C ASN A 133 -13.92 -7.99 25.67
N THR A 134 -14.63 -7.72 24.57
CA THR A 134 -15.53 -6.58 24.47
C THR A 134 -16.98 -7.04 24.45
N GLU A 135 -17.78 -6.67 25.46
CA GLU A 135 -19.24 -6.83 25.40
C GLU A 135 -19.83 -5.80 24.44
N LEU A 136 -20.53 -6.28 23.41
CA LEU A 136 -21.16 -5.45 22.39
C LEU A 136 -22.61 -5.13 22.76
N ASN A 137 -23.33 -6.10 23.33
CA ASN A 137 -24.69 -5.92 23.79
C ASN A 137 -25.12 -7.03 24.77
N SER A 138 -26.13 -6.75 25.59
CA SER A 138 -26.78 -7.72 26.50
C SER A 138 -28.29 -7.56 26.39
N VAL A 139 -28.95 -8.61 25.94
CA VAL A 139 -30.37 -8.59 25.56
C VAL A 139 -31.16 -9.58 26.43
N ASN A 140 -32.27 -9.12 26.99
CA ASN A 140 -33.26 -9.99 27.62
C ASN A 140 -34.27 -10.43 26.56
N VAL A 141 -34.52 -11.74 26.50
CA VAL A 141 -35.42 -12.36 25.52
C VAL A 141 -36.76 -12.61 26.17
N MET A 142 -37.83 -12.08 25.59
CA MET A 142 -39.20 -12.29 26.06
C MET A 142 -39.68 -13.70 25.69
N PRO A 143 -40.49 -14.38 26.54
CA PRO A 143 -41.01 -15.73 26.25
C PRO A 143 -41.88 -15.81 24.99
N SER A 144 -42.47 -14.70 24.55
CA SER A 144 -43.28 -14.61 23.33
C SER A 144 -42.49 -14.15 22.10
N ALA A 145 -41.18 -13.89 22.23
CA ALA A 145 -40.36 -13.42 21.12
C ALA A 145 -40.20 -14.52 20.06
N SER A 146 -40.17 -14.10 18.79
CA SER A 146 -39.84 -14.97 17.65
C SER A 146 -38.57 -14.52 16.92
N ARG A 147 -38.29 -13.21 16.96
CA ARG A 147 -37.14 -12.55 16.33
C ARG A 147 -36.56 -11.57 17.32
N VAL A 148 -35.29 -11.73 17.68
CA VAL A 148 -34.60 -10.89 18.66
C VAL A 148 -33.41 -10.22 18.00
N ILE A 149 -33.43 -8.89 17.93
CA ILE A 149 -32.28 -8.12 17.43
C ILE A 149 -31.20 -8.11 18.52
N LEU A 150 -30.04 -8.66 18.19
CA LEU A 150 -28.89 -8.75 19.08
C LEU A 150 -27.91 -7.59 18.89
N LEU A 151 -27.69 -7.16 17.65
CA LEU A 151 -26.84 -6.02 17.31
C LEU A 151 -27.49 -5.23 16.18
N GLU A 152 -27.29 -3.91 16.18
CA GLU A 152 -27.77 -3.02 15.13
C GLU A 152 -26.75 -1.89 14.88
N ASN A 153 -26.53 -1.56 13.60
CA ASN A 153 -25.71 -0.46 13.10
C ASN A 153 -24.31 -0.34 13.73
N LEU A 154 -23.54 -1.43 13.72
CA LEU A 154 -22.17 -1.38 14.24
C LEU A 154 -21.28 -0.49 13.36
N THR A 155 -20.57 0.44 14.00
CA THR A 155 -19.61 1.35 13.35
C THR A 155 -18.18 0.80 13.30
N ARG A 156 -17.92 -0.30 14.02
CA ARG A 156 -16.62 -0.97 14.11
C ARG A 156 -16.71 -2.38 13.55
N PHE A 157 -15.67 -2.78 12.82
CA PHE A 157 -15.49 -4.16 12.35
C PHE A 157 -15.03 -5.06 13.50
N TRP A 158 -15.68 -6.22 13.63
CA TRP A 158 -15.35 -7.27 14.59
C TRP A 158 -15.08 -8.58 13.84
N PRO A 159 -13.83 -9.05 13.81
CA PRO A 159 -13.48 -10.30 13.13
C PRO A 159 -14.24 -11.50 13.70
N ILE A 160 -14.35 -11.57 15.02
CA ILE A 160 -15.08 -12.62 15.72
C ILE A 160 -16.19 -11.99 16.55
N ILE A 161 -17.40 -12.51 16.41
CA ILE A 161 -18.55 -12.17 17.26
C ILE A 161 -19.07 -13.46 17.88
N GLN A 162 -19.21 -13.47 19.20
CA GLN A 162 -19.74 -14.61 19.93
C GLN A 162 -21.04 -14.25 20.65
N ILE A 163 -22.08 -14.99 20.35
CA ILE A 163 -23.39 -14.92 20.98
C ILE A 163 -23.39 -15.93 22.13
N ARG A 164 -23.44 -15.45 23.38
CA ARG A 164 -23.42 -16.26 24.61
C ARG A 164 -24.80 -16.34 25.22
N ILE A 165 -25.34 -17.54 25.37
CA ILE A 165 -26.64 -17.77 25.99
C ILE A 165 -26.40 -17.96 27.48
N LYS A 166 -26.70 -16.93 28.27
CA LYS A 166 -26.39 -16.90 29.71
C LYS A 166 -27.45 -17.57 30.56
N ARG A 167 -28.72 -17.52 30.14
CA ARG A 167 -29.86 -18.13 30.82
C ARG A 167 -30.92 -18.53 29.80
N CYS A 168 -31.63 -19.62 30.08
CA CYS A 168 -32.85 -20.01 29.36
C CYS A 168 -34.09 -19.75 30.22
N GLN A 169 -35.27 -19.77 29.59
CA GLN A 169 -36.55 -19.62 30.27
C GLN A 169 -36.78 -20.77 31.24
N GLN A 170 -37.61 -20.55 32.26
CA GLN A 170 -38.04 -21.58 33.22
C GLN A 170 -36.87 -22.37 33.87
N GLY A 171 -35.66 -21.78 33.93
CA GLY A 171 -34.48 -22.44 34.49
C GLY A 171 -33.88 -23.54 33.62
N GLY A 172 -34.21 -23.58 32.31
CA GLY A 172 -33.65 -24.57 31.39
C GLY A 172 -32.13 -24.53 31.32
N ILE A 173 -31.55 -25.71 31.10
CA ILE A 173 -30.10 -25.90 31.00
C ILE A 173 -29.65 -25.64 29.57
N ASP A 174 -30.23 -26.34 28.61
CA ASP A 174 -29.91 -26.26 27.19
C ASP A 174 -30.77 -25.23 26.46
N THR A 175 -30.34 -24.82 25.26
CA THR A 175 -31.06 -23.89 24.42
C THR A 175 -31.35 -24.43 23.02
N ARG A 176 -32.48 -24.03 22.44
CA ARG A 176 -32.80 -24.21 21.03
C ARG A 176 -32.82 -22.86 20.32
N ILE A 177 -32.01 -22.75 19.27
CA ILE A 177 -31.96 -21.57 18.41
C ILE A 177 -32.42 -21.99 17.02
N ARG A 178 -33.47 -21.32 16.53
CA ARG A 178 -34.15 -21.63 15.27
C ARG A 178 -33.40 -21.10 14.05
N GLY A 179 -32.54 -20.10 14.23
CA GLY A 179 -31.77 -19.52 13.15
C GLY A 179 -31.03 -18.23 13.53
N LEU A 180 -30.15 -17.81 12.63
CA LEU A 180 -29.42 -16.55 12.67
C LEU A 180 -29.63 -15.83 11.36
N GLU A 181 -29.93 -14.54 11.47
CA GLU A 181 -29.94 -13.64 10.34
C GLU A 181 -28.89 -12.56 10.55
N VAL A 182 -27.92 -12.51 9.65
CA VAL A 182 -26.86 -11.52 9.67
C VAL A 182 -27.02 -10.68 8.42
N LEU A 183 -27.31 -9.39 8.62
CA LEU A 183 -27.36 -8.40 7.55
C LEU A 183 -26.05 -7.64 7.56
N GLY A 184 -25.28 -7.81 6.49
CA GLY A 184 -24.08 -7.02 6.23
C GLY A 184 -24.38 -5.53 6.00
N PRO A 185 -23.35 -4.73 5.69
CA PRO A 185 -23.59 -3.36 5.30
C PRO A 185 -24.48 -3.38 4.04
N LYS A 186 -25.40 -2.42 3.90
CA LYS A 186 -25.99 -2.14 2.57
C LYS A 186 -24.83 -2.06 1.57
N PRO A 187 -24.96 -2.53 0.32
CA PRO A 187 -23.94 -2.35 -0.70
C PRO A 187 -23.59 -0.86 -0.75
N THR A 188 -22.50 -0.51 -0.09
CA THR A 188 -22.08 0.87 0.05
C THR A 188 -21.05 1.08 -1.02
N PHE A 189 -21.08 2.26 -1.60
CA PHE A 189 -20.12 2.76 -2.57
C PHE A 189 -18.66 2.42 -2.22
N TRP A 190 -18.30 2.32 -0.95
CA TRP A 190 -16.90 2.36 -0.50
C TRP A 190 -16.02 1.16 -0.89
N PRO A 191 -16.40 -0.12 -0.75
CA PRO A 191 -15.56 -1.22 -1.21
C PRO A 191 -15.38 -1.24 -2.72
N VAL A 192 -16.45 -0.94 -3.48
CA VAL A 192 -16.43 -0.84 -4.95
C VAL A 192 -15.63 0.38 -5.40
N PHE A 193 -15.84 1.55 -4.78
CA PHE A 193 -15.08 2.76 -5.05
C PHE A 193 -13.61 2.59 -4.69
N ARG A 194 -13.28 1.94 -3.58
CA ARG A 194 -11.90 1.61 -3.22
C ARG A 194 -11.26 0.73 -4.28
N GLU A 195 -11.96 -0.32 -4.73
CA GLU A 195 -11.45 -1.19 -5.79
C GLU A 195 -11.32 -0.44 -7.12
N GLN A 196 -12.30 0.38 -7.50
CA GLN A 196 -12.30 1.16 -8.72
C GLN A 196 -11.29 2.31 -8.69
N LEU A 197 -11.02 2.91 -7.54
CA LEU A 197 -9.98 3.92 -7.34
C LEU A 197 -8.60 3.25 -7.36
N CYS A 198 -8.45 2.05 -6.79
CA CYS A 198 -7.25 1.24 -6.94
C CYS A 198 -7.02 0.78 -8.39
N ARG A 199 -8.08 0.37 -9.12
CA ARG A 199 -8.02 0.00 -10.54
C ARG A 199 -7.73 1.22 -11.42
N HIS A 200 -8.37 2.36 -11.16
CA HIS A 200 -8.13 3.62 -11.86
C HIS A 200 -6.69 4.08 -11.63
N THR A 201 -6.23 4.10 -10.37
CA THR A 201 -4.85 4.41 -10.01
C THR A 201 -3.88 3.44 -10.68
N ARG A 202 -4.16 2.14 -10.64
CA ARG A 202 -3.34 1.10 -11.29
C ARG A 202 -3.30 1.27 -12.80
N LEU A 203 -4.44 1.43 -13.48
CA LEU A 203 -4.52 1.57 -14.93
C LEU A 203 -3.92 2.90 -15.39
N PHE A 204 -4.19 4.00 -14.69
CA PHE A 204 -3.57 5.30 -14.93
C PHE A 204 -2.05 5.20 -14.83
N TYR A 205 -1.51 4.62 -13.75
CA TYR A 205 -0.07 4.47 -13.59
C TYR A 205 0.53 3.37 -14.44
N MET A 206 -0.24 2.37 -14.87
CA MET A 206 0.23 1.32 -15.78
C MET A 206 0.32 1.84 -17.21
N VAL A 207 -0.67 2.61 -17.68
CA VAL A 207 -0.62 3.34 -18.95
C VAL A 207 0.47 4.40 -18.92
N ARG A 208 0.64 5.14 -17.81
CA ARG A 208 1.76 6.08 -17.66
C ARG A 208 3.11 5.38 -17.56
N ALA A 209 3.23 4.25 -16.86
CA ALA A 209 4.47 3.47 -16.81
C ALA A 209 4.81 2.87 -18.18
N GLN A 210 3.81 2.52 -18.99
CA GLN A 210 4.00 1.98 -20.33
C GLN A 210 4.35 3.09 -21.33
N ALA A 211 3.72 4.27 -21.24
CA ALA A 211 4.10 5.47 -21.98
C ALA A 211 5.50 5.95 -21.57
N TRP A 212 5.80 6.03 -20.27
CA TRP A 212 7.13 6.34 -19.76
C TRP A 212 8.15 5.27 -20.13
N SER A 213 7.78 4.00 -20.21
CA SER A 213 8.68 2.94 -20.68
C SER A 213 8.94 3.01 -22.17
N GLN A 214 8.00 3.52 -22.97
CA GLN A 214 8.18 3.81 -24.39
C GLN A 214 9.03 5.07 -24.56
N ASP A 215 8.74 6.14 -23.81
CA ASP A 215 9.57 7.35 -23.75
C ASP A 215 10.98 7.00 -23.29
N ILE A 216 11.17 6.17 -22.26
CA ILE A 216 12.48 5.70 -21.77
C ILE A 216 13.14 4.75 -22.78
N ALA A 217 12.40 3.99 -23.58
CA ALA A 217 12.97 3.13 -24.62
C ALA A 217 13.45 3.94 -25.84
N GLU A 218 12.71 4.99 -26.20
CA GLU A 218 13.11 6.00 -27.19
C GLU A 218 14.28 6.84 -26.66
N ASP A 219 14.20 7.26 -25.41
CA ASP A 219 15.24 7.99 -24.67
C ASP A 219 16.39 7.07 -24.26
N ARG A 220 16.30 5.73 -24.33
CA ARG A 220 17.45 4.82 -24.10
C ARG A 220 18.52 4.98 -25.18
N ARG A 221 18.14 5.44 -26.37
CA ARG A 221 19.08 5.90 -27.40
C ARG A 221 19.69 7.27 -27.08
N SER A 222 19.09 8.02 -26.16
CA SER A 222 19.49 9.38 -25.76
C SER A 222 20.09 9.45 -24.32
N LEU A 223 19.85 8.47 -23.47
CA LEU A 223 20.31 8.30 -22.09
C LEU A 223 21.72 7.70 -21.99
N LEU A 224 22.29 7.30 -23.13
CA LEU A 224 23.74 7.13 -23.25
C LEU A 224 24.50 8.45 -23.03
N HIS A 225 23.83 9.61 -22.86
CA HIS A 225 24.44 10.91 -22.64
C HIS A 225 24.25 11.47 -21.22
N LEU A 226 24.56 10.68 -20.19
CA LEU A 226 24.64 11.14 -18.78
C LEU A 226 25.96 11.85 -18.43
N SER A 227 26.90 11.93 -19.35
CA SER A 227 28.13 12.70 -19.21
C SER A 227 27.92 14.17 -19.61
N SER A 228 28.87 15.04 -19.23
CA SER A 228 28.90 16.43 -19.67
C SER A 228 28.61 16.52 -21.18
N ARG A 229 27.60 17.33 -21.54
CA ARG A 229 27.29 17.60 -22.94
C ARG A 229 28.47 18.30 -23.59
N GLN A 230 29.08 19.22 -22.84
CA GLN A 230 30.25 19.96 -23.29
C GLN A 230 31.11 20.39 -22.10
N LEU A 231 32.42 20.20 -22.22
CA LEU A 231 33.44 20.81 -21.37
C LEU A 231 34.21 21.81 -22.22
N THR A 232 34.21 23.09 -21.85
CA THR A 232 34.85 24.16 -22.62
C THR A 232 35.91 24.86 -21.78
N LEU A 233 37.08 25.09 -22.38
CA LEU A 233 38.16 25.89 -21.82
C LEU A 233 38.08 27.31 -22.38
N LEU A 234 38.09 28.29 -21.49
CA LEU A 234 38.18 29.71 -21.86
C LEU A 234 39.64 30.12 -21.87
N VAL A 235 40.09 30.67 -22.99
CA VAL A 235 41.46 31.14 -23.24
C VAL A 235 41.42 32.54 -23.85
N SER A 236 42.54 33.23 -23.90
CA SER A 236 42.63 34.54 -24.54
C SER A 236 43.89 34.64 -25.38
N SER A 237 43.76 35.16 -26.61
CA SER A 237 44.91 35.48 -27.47
C SER A 237 45.86 36.50 -26.82
N GLU A 238 45.32 37.38 -25.96
CA GLU A 238 46.11 38.36 -25.21
C GLU A 238 47.10 37.71 -24.22
N ASP A 239 46.90 36.44 -23.87
CA ASP A 239 47.82 35.72 -22.98
C ASP A 239 49.10 35.26 -23.69
N SER A 240 49.23 35.47 -25.01
CA SER A 240 50.45 35.24 -25.80
C SER A 240 51.10 33.88 -25.50
N SER A 241 52.34 33.84 -25.01
CA SER A 241 53.06 32.59 -24.69
C SER A 241 52.47 31.80 -23.51
N TYR A 242 51.63 32.42 -22.66
CA TYR A 242 50.92 31.73 -21.58
C TYR A 242 49.64 31.03 -22.07
N MET A 243 49.22 31.26 -23.31
CA MET A 243 48.03 30.64 -23.86
C MET A 243 48.28 29.14 -24.12
N PRO A 244 47.37 28.23 -23.71
CA PRO A 244 47.48 26.83 -24.10
C PRO A 244 47.52 26.65 -25.63
N ALA A 245 48.36 25.74 -26.11
CA ALA A 245 48.46 25.34 -27.52
C ALA A 245 48.03 23.89 -27.74
N ARG A 246 48.28 23.02 -26.75
CA ARG A 246 47.85 21.61 -26.79
C ARG A 246 47.37 21.17 -25.42
N VAL A 247 46.13 20.70 -25.38
CA VAL A 247 45.43 20.29 -24.16
C VAL A 247 45.03 18.83 -24.31
N MET A 248 45.30 18.01 -23.30
CA MET A 248 44.85 16.63 -23.22
C MET A 248 43.89 16.48 -22.06
N VAL A 249 42.85 15.67 -22.24
CA VAL A 249 41.82 15.48 -21.22
C VAL A 249 41.78 14.01 -20.86
N PHE A 250 41.84 13.71 -19.57
CA PHE A 250 41.83 12.35 -19.05
C PHE A 250 40.64 12.13 -18.12
N GLY A 251 40.12 10.91 -18.10
CA GLY A 251 39.08 10.43 -17.22
C GLY A 251 39.59 9.36 -16.27
N GLY A 252 39.07 9.35 -15.06
CA GLY A 252 39.37 8.37 -14.03
C GLY A 252 38.22 8.20 -13.03
N ASP A 253 38.21 7.05 -12.35
CA ASP A 253 37.18 6.75 -11.35
C ASP A 253 37.44 7.48 -10.02
N ASN A 254 38.70 7.86 -9.76
CA ASN A 254 39.13 8.65 -8.60
C ASN A 254 40.43 9.42 -8.90
N ALA A 255 40.83 10.32 -7.99
CA ALA A 255 41.99 11.20 -8.20
C ALA A 255 43.34 10.46 -8.34
N SER A 256 43.46 9.25 -7.79
CA SER A 256 44.65 8.40 -7.92
C SER A 256 44.70 7.55 -9.20
N CYS A 257 43.58 7.37 -9.89
CA CYS A 257 43.43 6.47 -11.04
C CYS A 257 42.91 7.21 -12.29
N ILE A 258 43.68 8.20 -12.77
CA ILE A 258 43.36 8.97 -13.98
C ILE A 258 44.26 8.49 -15.14
N SER A 259 43.82 7.43 -15.81
CA SER A 259 44.60 6.75 -16.86
C SER A 259 43.97 6.81 -18.25
N THR A 260 42.65 7.06 -18.36
CA THR A 260 41.97 6.98 -19.65
C THR A 260 42.07 8.31 -20.39
N GLU A 261 42.73 8.35 -21.54
CA GLU A 261 42.71 9.53 -22.41
C GLU A 261 41.34 9.67 -23.06
N LEU A 262 40.68 10.82 -22.87
CA LEU A 262 39.35 11.11 -23.41
C LEU A 262 39.43 11.92 -24.70
N ASN A 263 40.34 12.90 -24.75
CA ASN A 263 40.52 13.73 -25.93
C ASN A 263 41.86 14.47 -25.92
N MET A 264 42.32 14.90 -27.09
CA MET A 264 43.47 15.77 -27.29
C MET A 264 43.10 16.90 -28.26
N VAL A 265 43.21 18.14 -27.80
CA VAL A 265 42.77 19.32 -28.52
C VAL A 265 43.93 20.26 -28.79
N SER A 266 44.05 20.66 -30.05
CA SER A 266 44.94 21.75 -30.48
C SER A 266 44.19 23.08 -30.36
N VAL A 267 44.82 24.05 -29.71
CA VAL A 267 44.25 25.37 -29.46
C VAL A 267 44.85 26.37 -30.45
N MET A 268 43.98 27.05 -31.19
CA MET A 268 44.41 28.10 -32.12
C MET A 268 44.81 29.37 -31.35
N PRO A 269 45.84 30.13 -31.79
CA PRO A 269 46.28 31.35 -31.10
C PRO A 269 45.20 32.45 -31.00
N SER A 270 44.19 32.42 -31.87
CA SER A 270 43.05 33.35 -31.86
C SER A 270 41.83 32.83 -31.11
N ALA A 271 41.91 31.63 -30.50
CA ALA A 271 40.77 31.04 -29.82
C ALA A 271 40.43 31.81 -28.54
N SER A 272 39.13 31.92 -28.26
CA SER A 272 38.60 32.44 -26.99
C SER A 272 37.83 31.37 -26.19
N ARG A 273 37.20 30.43 -26.91
CA ARG A 273 36.50 29.26 -26.39
C ARG A 273 36.98 28.02 -27.11
N VAL A 274 37.37 26.99 -26.35
CA VAL A 274 37.84 25.71 -26.89
C VAL A 274 37.04 24.58 -26.27
N ILE A 275 36.32 23.83 -27.11
CA ILE A 275 35.60 22.63 -26.66
C ILE A 275 36.62 21.53 -26.42
N LEU A 276 36.72 21.07 -25.18
CA LEU A 276 37.63 20.01 -24.75
C LEU A 276 36.99 18.63 -24.83
N LEU A 277 35.72 18.51 -24.46
CA LEU A 277 34.93 17.28 -24.56
C LEU A 277 33.52 17.63 -25.02
N GLU A 278 32.93 16.79 -25.84
CA GLU A 278 31.55 16.93 -26.30
C GLU A 278 30.90 15.55 -26.45
N ASN A 279 29.62 15.44 -26.10
CA ASN A 279 28.80 14.23 -26.28
C ASN A 279 29.48 12.95 -25.81
N LEU A 280 30.14 13.02 -24.65
CA LEU A 280 30.63 11.83 -23.99
C LEU A 280 29.47 10.82 -23.81
N THR A 281 29.81 9.54 -23.72
CA THR A 281 28.84 8.45 -23.56
C THR A 281 29.03 7.65 -22.28
N ARG A 282 30.12 7.95 -21.55
CA ARG A 282 30.51 7.31 -20.30
C ARG A 282 30.64 8.37 -19.21
N PHE A 283 30.13 8.06 -18.03
CA PHE A 283 30.33 8.88 -16.84
C PHE A 283 31.78 8.77 -16.34
N TRP A 284 32.38 9.93 -16.05
CA TRP A 284 33.75 10.05 -15.52
C TRP A 284 33.71 10.88 -14.23
N PRO A 285 33.86 10.26 -13.05
CA PRO A 285 33.81 10.96 -11.76
C PRO A 285 34.89 12.04 -11.64
N VAL A 286 36.06 11.80 -12.22
CA VAL A 286 37.19 12.73 -12.24
C VAL A 286 37.63 12.96 -13.68
N ILE A 287 37.64 14.24 -14.09
CA ILE A 287 38.19 14.68 -15.37
C ILE A 287 39.39 15.58 -15.09
N GLN A 288 40.53 15.27 -15.72
CA GLN A 288 41.74 16.05 -15.61
C GLN A 288 42.11 16.70 -16.93
N ILE A 289 42.20 18.03 -16.93
CA ILE A 289 42.68 18.82 -18.05
C ILE A 289 44.20 19.00 -17.89
N ARG A 290 44.98 18.49 -18.83
CA ARG A 290 46.44 18.57 -18.83
C ARG A 290 46.91 19.45 -19.99
N ILE A 291 47.48 20.60 -19.67
CA ILE A 291 48.10 21.47 -20.66
C ILE A 291 49.49 20.90 -20.97
N LYS A 292 49.71 20.52 -22.22
CA LYS A 292 50.94 19.84 -22.67
C LYS A 292 51.90 20.75 -23.38
N ARG A 293 51.40 21.87 -23.91
CA ARG A 293 52.19 22.88 -24.58
C ARG A 293 51.46 24.21 -24.54
N CYS A 294 52.20 25.29 -24.35
CA CYS A 294 51.70 26.65 -24.54
C CYS A 294 52.18 27.23 -25.88
N GLN A 295 51.56 28.31 -26.32
CA GLN A 295 51.94 29.00 -27.55
C GLN A 295 53.36 29.55 -27.45
N GLN A 296 54.02 29.73 -28.60
CA GLN A 296 55.34 30.38 -28.68
C GLN A 296 56.43 29.76 -27.77
N GLY A 297 56.27 28.49 -27.37
CA GLY A 297 57.21 27.80 -26.48
C GLY A 297 57.13 28.21 -25.00
N GLY A 298 56.03 28.85 -24.57
CA GLY A 298 55.84 29.22 -23.17
C GLY A 298 55.83 28.03 -22.21
N ILE A 299 56.27 28.27 -20.97
CA ILE A 299 56.41 27.27 -19.91
C ILE A 299 55.16 27.24 -19.03
N ASP A 300 54.73 28.43 -18.59
CA ASP A 300 53.55 28.60 -17.74
C ASP A 300 52.28 28.81 -18.57
N THR A 301 51.12 28.65 -17.94
CA THR A 301 49.84 28.77 -18.63
C THR A 301 48.82 29.61 -17.88
N ARG A 302 47.99 30.35 -18.63
CA ARG A 302 46.83 31.08 -18.13
C ARG A 302 45.56 30.51 -18.76
N VAL A 303 44.64 30.11 -17.91
CA VAL A 303 43.29 29.67 -18.27
C VAL A 303 42.31 30.68 -17.69
N ARG A 304 41.44 31.23 -18.54
CA ARG A 304 40.49 32.27 -18.14
C ARG A 304 39.27 31.72 -17.43
N GLY A 305 38.96 30.45 -17.64
CA GLY A 305 37.84 29.77 -17.01
C GLY A 305 37.60 28.39 -17.61
N VAL A 306 36.71 27.65 -16.95
CA VAL A 306 36.21 26.35 -17.42
C VAL A 306 34.70 26.41 -17.35
N GLU A 307 34.04 26.12 -18.47
CA GLU A 307 32.59 26.04 -18.55
C GLU A 307 32.17 24.57 -18.71
N VAL A 308 31.21 24.14 -17.90
CA VAL A 308 30.63 22.80 -17.97
C VAL A 308 29.16 22.92 -18.29
N LEU A 309 28.77 22.42 -19.47
CA LEU A 309 27.37 22.22 -19.81
C LEU A 309 26.95 20.81 -19.39
N GLY A 310 26.20 20.73 -18.29
CA GLY A 310 25.63 19.48 -17.79
C GLY A 310 24.57 18.88 -18.72
N PRO A 311 24.10 17.66 -18.44
CA PRO A 311 22.94 17.11 -19.14
C PRO A 311 21.72 18.04 -18.97
N LYS A 312 20.81 18.04 -19.96
CA LYS A 312 19.49 18.67 -19.79
C LYS A 312 18.87 18.09 -18.51
N PRO A 313 18.17 18.89 -17.67
CA PRO A 313 17.49 18.35 -16.50
C PRO A 313 16.57 17.23 -16.94
N THR A 314 16.94 16.00 -16.60
CA THR A 314 16.07 14.85 -16.80
C THR A 314 14.97 14.92 -15.74
N PHE A 315 13.82 14.31 -16.01
CA PHE A 315 12.72 14.19 -15.04
C PHE A 315 13.12 13.48 -13.73
N TRP A 316 14.35 12.96 -13.62
CA TRP A 316 14.82 12.09 -12.55
C TRP A 316 14.73 12.70 -11.14
N PRO A 317 15.16 13.95 -10.85
CA PRO A 317 15.04 14.51 -9.50
C PRO A 317 13.59 14.58 -8.99
N LEU A 318 12.63 14.92 -9.88
CA LEU A 318 11.20 14.95 -9.56
C LEU A 318 10.62 13.53 -9.48
N PHE A 319 11.00 12.65 -10.39
CA PHE A 319 10.54 11.26 -10.41
C PHE A 319 11.05 10.49 -9.20
N ARG A 320 12.30 10.69 -8.78
CA ARG A 320 12.92 10.14 -7.57
C ARG A 320 12.08 10.47 -6.35
N GLU A 321 11.72 11.73 -6.15
CA GLU A 321 10.93 12.15 -4.99
C GLU A 321 9.56 11.45 -4.96
N GLN A 322 8.88 11.38 -6.11
CA GLN A 322 7.56 10.74 -6.20
C GLN A 322 7.63 9.22 -6.05
N LEU A 323 8.63 8.58 -6.65
CA LEU A 323 8.90 7.16 -6.53
C LEU A 323 9.19 6.79 -5.07
N CYS A 324 10.10 7.53 -4.41
CA CYS A 324 10.42 7.32 -3.00
C CYS A 324 9.21 7.56 -2.10
N ARG A 325 8.42 8.62 -2.31
CA ARG A 325 7.19 8.86 -1.53
C ARG A 325 6.18 7.71 -1.67
N ARG A 326 5.96 7.24 -2.91
CA ARG A 326 5.07 6.11 -3.17
C ARG A 326 5.56 4.83 -2.50
N THR A 327 6.83 4.48 -2.70
CA THR A 327 7.47 3.30 -2.12
C THR A 327 7.39 3.34 -0.60
N CYS A 328 7.69 4.49 0.01
CA CYS A 328 7.57 4.70 1.44
C CYS A 328 6.15 4.43 1.93
N LEU A 329 5.14 5.11 1.39
CA LEU A 329 3.74 4.95 1.81
C LEU A 329 3.25 3.49 1.67
N PHE A 330 3.56 2.85 0.55
CA PHE A 330 3.17 1.46 0.30
C PHE A 330 3.80 0.50 1.32
N TYR A 331 5.10 0.67 1.59
CA TYR A 331 5.83 -0.23 2.46
C TYR A 331 5.64 0.03 3.95
N THR A 332 5.36 1.26 4.37
CA THR A 332 4.95 1.58 5.74
C THR A 332 3.65 0.86 6.11
N ILE A 333 2.65 0.88 5.21
CA ILE A 333 1.38 0.14 5.43
C ILE A 333 1.63 -1.36 5.53
N ARG A 334 2.52 -1.91 4.69
CA ARG A 334 2.91 -3.33 4.77
C ARG A 334 3.65 -3.67 6.05
N ALA A 335 4.57 -2.81 6.50
CA ALA A 335 5.30 -2.98 7.75
C ALA A 335 4.32 -3.06 8.92
N GLN A 336 3.39 -2.11 9.02
CA GLN A 336 2.36 -2.11 10.07
C GLN A 336 1.49 -3.37 10.04
N ALA A 337 1.03 -3.78 8.86
CA ALA A 337 0.23 -4.99 8.71
C ALA A 337 1.01 -6.25 9.13
N TRP A 338 2.27 -6.39 8.71
CA TRP A 338 3.09 -7.54 9.06
C TRP A 338 3.51 -7.55 10.53
N SER A 339 3.80 -6.38 11.11
CA SER A 339 4.05 -6.25 12.55
C SER A 339 2.83 -6.67 13.36
N LYS A 340 1.62 -6.27 12.94
CA LYS A 340 0.38 -6.71 13.57
C LYS A 340 0.18 -8.23 13.43
N ASP A 341 0.39 -8.77 12.22
CA ASP A 341 0.30 -10.22 11.98
C ASP A 341 1.27 -11.02 12.88
N ILE A 342 2.50 -10.52 13.08
CA ILE A 342 3.52 -11.16 13.93
C ILE A 342 3.19 -11.02 15.42
N ALA A 343 2.64 -9.88 15.83
CA ALA A 343 2.19 -9.66 17.20
C ALA A 343 1.01 -10.58 17.58
N GLU A 344 0.13 -10.87 16.62
CA GLU A 344 -1.00 -11.79 16.78
C GLU A 344 -0.55 -13.26 16.82
N ASP A 345 0.43 -13.65 16.00
CA ASP A 345 0.98 -15.01 15.99
C ASP A 345 2.49 -14.98 15.71
N ARG A 346 3.28 -15.21 16.76
CA ARG A 346 4.74 -15.19 16.69
C ARG A 346 5.31 -16.27 15.79
N ARG A 347 4.57 -17.35 15.46
CA ARG A 347 4.98 -18.36 14.47
C ARG A 347 5.02 -17.80 13.05
N ARG A 348 4.28 -16.73 12.75
CA ARG A 348 4.30 -16.04 11.45
C ARG A 348 5.62 -15.31 11.18
N LEU A 349 6.46 -15.13 12.21
CA LEU A 349 7.83 -14.64 12.07
C LEU A 349 8.66 -15.54 11.14
N LEU A 350 8.37 -16.85 11.12
CA LEU A 350 9.02 -17.81 10.19
C LEU A 350 8.72 -17.48 8.71
N GLN A 351 7.58 -16.84 8.42
CA GLN A 351 7.23 -16.42 7.06
C GLN A 351 7.78 -15.04 6.68
N LEU A 352 8.36 -14.31 7.64
CA LEU A 352 8.83 -12.94 7.41
C LEU A 352 10.00 -12.90 6.42
N CYS A 353 11.03 -13.73 6.63
CA CYS A 353 12.21 -13.77 5.75
C CYS A 353 11.86 -14.08 4.29
N PRO A 354 11.04 -15.12 3.98
CA PRO A 354 10.59 -15.36 2.60
C PRO A 354 9.81 -14.18 1.99
N ARG A 355 8.97 -13.49 2.78
CA ARG A 355 8.19 -12.33 2.32
C ARG A 355 9.09 -11.11 2.05
N LEU A 356 10.04 -10.82 2.94
CA LEU A 356 11.04 -9.77 2.77
C LEU A 356 11.90 -10.04 1.53
N ASN A 357 12.39 -11.26 1.36
CA ASN A 357 13.16 -11.64 0.17
C ASN A 357 12.38 -11.43 -1.13
N ARG A 358 11.08 -11.74 -1.17
CA ARG A 358 10.26 -11.50 -2.35
C ARG A 358 10.10 -9.99 -2.64
N VAL A 359 9.95 -9.17 -1.61
CA VAL A 359 9.86 -7.71 -1.75
C VAL A 359 11.18 -7.14 -2.24
N LEU A 360 12.30 -7.47 -1.59
CA LEU A 360 13.61 -6.95 -1.96
C LEU A 360 13.99 -7.36 -3.39
N ARG A 361 13.72 -8.61 -3.79
CA ARG A 361 13.91 -9.03 -5.19
C ARG A 361 12.98 -8.31 -6.16
N HIS A 362 11.78 -7.94 -5.75
CA HIS A 362 10.86 -7.21 -6.63
C HIS A 362 11.36 -5.79 -6.88
N GLU A 363 11.76 -5.07 -5.82
CA GLU A 363 12.33 -3.73 -5.94
C GLU A 363 13.67 -3.74 -6.66
N GLN A 364 14.53 -4.74 -6.41
CA GLN A 364 15.79 -4.90 -7.12
C GLN A 364 15.57 -5.17 -8.62
N ASN A 365 14.68 -6.10 -8.98
CA ASN A 365 14.34 -6.35 -10.38
C ASN A 365 13.73 -5.12 -11.07
N PHE A 366 13.00 -4.28 -10.33
CA PHE A 366 12.50 -3.02 -10.86
C PHE A 366 13.66 -2.03 -11.07
N ALA A 367 14.55 -1.90 -10.10
CA ALA A 367 15.73 -1.05 -10.18
C ALA A 367 16.59 -1.41 -11.40
N ASP A 368 16.98 -2.68 -11.53
CA ASP A 368 17.86 -3.18 -12.59
C ASP A 368 17.28 -2.99 -14.00
N ARG A 369 15.95 -2.97 -14.12
CA ARG A 369 15.26 -2.89 -15.42
C ARG A 369 14.89 -1.46 -15.83
N PHE A 370 14.61 -0.59 -14.87
CA PHE A 370 13.91 0.66 -15.13
C PHE A 370 14.60 1.92 -14.58
N LEU A 371 15.58 1.79 -13.68
CA LEU A 371 16.27 2.94 -13.11
C LEU A 371 17.53 3.29 -13.93
N PRO A 372 17.86 4.59 -14.03
CA PRO A 372 18.90 5.08 -14.94
C PRO A 372 20.33 4.80 -14.45
N ASP A 373 20.53 4.68 -13.14
CA ASP A 373 21.84 4.55 -12.51
C ASP A 373 21.76 3.88 -11.12
N ASP A 374 22.94 3.60 -10.56
CA ASP A 374 23.08 2.97 -9.24
C ASP A 374 22.60 3.88 -8.09
N GLU A 375 22.73 5.20 -8.24
CA GLU A 375 22.25 6.15 -7.22
C GLU A 375 20.72 6.08 -7.08
N ALA A 376 20.02 5.94 -8.20
CA ALA A 376 18.59 5.72 -8.27
C ALA A 376 18.16 4.41 -7.62
N ALA A 377 18.86 3.33 -7.93
CA ALA A 377 18.64 2.02 -7.34
C ALA A 377 18.86 2.04 -5.82
N GLN A 378 19.93 2.69 -5.36
CA GLN A 378 20.23 2.87 -3.94
C GLN A 378 19.17 3.72 -3.23
N ALA A 379 18.67 4.79 -3.85
CA ALA A 379 17.61 5.62 -3.27
C ALA A 379 16.30 4.84 -3.06
N LEU A 380 15.90 4.03 -4.05
CA LEU A 380 14.74 3.14 -3.94
C LEU A 380 14.96 2.06 -2.86
N GLY A 381 16.13 1.41 -2.88
CA GLY A 381 16.52 0.40 -1.91
C GLY A 381 16.51 0.92 -0.47
N LYS A 382 17.12 2.10 -0.24
CA LYS A 382 17.11 2.80 1.05
C LYS A 382 15.70 3.11 1.51
N THR A 383 14.85 3.61 0.61
CA THR A 383 13.44 3.92 0.93
C THR A 383 12.66 2.67 1.34
N CYS A 384 12.81 1.57 0.60
CA CYS A 384 12.19 0.29 0.95
C CYS A 384 12.72 -0.22 2.31
N TRP A 385 14.01 -0.08 2.56
CA TRP A 385 14.63 -0.48 3.82
C TRP A 385 14.08 0.30 5.00
N GLU A 386 14.05 1.63 4.92
CA GLU A 386 13.56 2.52 5.97
C GLU A 386 12.05 2.36 6.23
N ALA A 387 11.25 2.15 5.18
CA ALA A 387 9.81 2.05 5.30
C ALA A 387 9.30 0.65 5.69
N LEU A 388 10.03 -0.42 5.32
CA LEU A 388 9.65 -1.80 5.57
C LEU A 388 10.54 -2.49 6.60
N VAL A 389 11.84 -2.56 6.31
CA VAL A 389 12.77 -3.44 7.03
C VAL A 389 13.06 -2.89 8.42
N SER A 390 13.45 -1.63 8.53
CA SER A 390 13.79 -0.99 9.81
C SER A 390 12.66 -1.09 10.84
N PRO A 391 11.39 -0.74 10.52
CA PRO A 391 10.29 -0.83 11.49
C PRO A 391 9.96 -2.27 11.88
N LEU A 392 10.07 -3.23 10.96
CA LEU A 392 9.83 -4.64 11.24
C LEU A 392 10.91 -5.22 12.16
N VAL A 393 12.18 -4.91 11.88
CA VAL A 393 13.31 -5.31 12.74
C VAL A 393 13.13 -4.70 14.12
N GLN A 394 12.90 -3.39 14.20
CA GLN A 394 12.67 -2.69 15.47
C GLN A 394 11.57 -3.34 16.30
N ASN A 395 10.40 -3.62 15.71
CA ASN A 395 9.28 -4.26 16.40
C ASN A 395 9.59 -5.69 16.89
N ILE A 396 10.50 -6.41 16.23
CA ILE A 396 10.89 -7.78 16.60
C ILE A 396 11.99 -7.77 17.66
N THR A 397 12.90 -6.79 17.60
CA THR A 397 14.07 -6.69 18.48
C THR A 397 13.81 -5.87 19.74
N SER A 398 12.75 -5.06 19.77
CA SER A 398 12.37 -4.30 20.97
C SER A 398 11.94 -5.26 22.09
N PRO A 399 12.60 -5.24 23.27
CA PRO A 399 12.17 -6.04 24.39
C PRO A 399 10.80 -5.54 24.84
N GLY A 400 9.81 -6.43 24.88
CA GLY A 400 8.49 -6.07 25.40
C GLY A 400 8.61 -5.63 26.86
N ASN A 401 8.02 -4.50 27.19
CA ASN A 401 7.60 -4.19 28.57
C ASN A 401 6.68 -5.32 29.04
N HIS A 402 7.26 -6.31 29.71
CA HIS A 402 6.51 -7.22 30.55
C HIS A 402 6.02 -6.42 31.77
N PRO A 403 4.71 -6.38 32.09
CA PRO A 403 4.30 -5.98 33.41
C PRO A 403 4.88 -7.00 34.38
N VAL A 404 5.74 -6.51 35.28
CA VAL A 404 6.24 -7.28 36.42
C VAL A 404 5.02 -7.77 37.22
N PRO A 405 4.90 -9.06 37.56
CA PRO A 405 3.91 -9.49 38.53
C PRO A 405 4.30 -8.88 39.87
N TRP A 406 3.44 -8.05 40.45
CA TRP A 406 3.58 -7.66 41.84
C TRP A 406 3.51 -8.92 42.71
N PRO A 407 4.41 -9.07 43.70
CA PRO A 407 4.38 -10.22 44.58
C PRO A 407 3.20 -10.06 45.54
N HIS A 408 2.36 -11.09 45.64
CA HIS A 408 1.84 -11.66 46.90
C HIS A 408 1.22 -13.03 46.62
#